data_AF-A0A3D0I6X6-F1
#
_entry.id   AF-A0A3D0I6X6-F1
#
_cell.length_a   1.000
_cell.length_b   1.000
_cell.length_c   1.000
_cell.angle_alpha   90.00
_cell.angle_beta   90.00
_cell.angle_gamma   90.00
#
_symmetry.space_group_name_H-M   'P 1'
#
loop_
_entity.id
_entity.type
_entity.pdbx_description
1 polymer ?
#
loop_
_entity_poly.entity_id
_entity_poly.type
_entity_poly.pdbx_seq_one_letter_code
_entity_poly.pdbx_strand_id
1 'polypeptide(L)'
;MLLAQGKVWRVSLARGAESVLLGILREGLPEDLGEMRDLRFEVPLSRWNRLLKHLLSDRKLVGGMLLDFASQKDLVAGVVANDRLLAELQRVVLEATAALVEAGALVLTPAGAESS
;
A
#
# COMPACT_ATOMS: atom_id res chain seq x y z
N MET A 1 1.78 9.77 10.43
CA MET A 1 0.34 10.14 10.49
C MET A 1 -0.48 8.95 10.01
N LEU A 2 -1.56 8.56 10.69
CA LEU A 2 -2.43 7.49 10.19
C LEU A 2 -3.21 7.99 8.95
N LEU A 3 -3.21 7.21 7.87
CA LEU A 3 -3.90 7.56 6.62
C LEU A 3 -5.16 6.73 6.43
N ALA A 4 -5.06 5.42 6.65
CA ALA A 4 -6.18 4.50 6.57
C ALA A 4 -5.92 3.26 7.42
N GLN A 5 -6.98 2.59 7.84
CA GLN A 5 -6.90 1.35 8.59
C GLN A 5 -8.03 0.40 8.20
N GLY A 6 -7.68 -0.87 8.03
CA GLY A 6 -8.62 -1.97 7.91
C GLY A 6 -8.61 -2.88 9.14
N LYS A 7 -9.13 -4.09 8.95
CA LYS A 7 -9.02 -5.20 9.89
C LYS A 7 -7.58 -5.70 9.95
N VAL A 8 -6.94 -5.92 8.80
CA VAL A 8 -5.60 -6.54 8.72
C VAL A 8 -4.52 -5.59 8.24
N TRP A 9 -4.87 -4.45 7.65
CA TRP A 9 -3.90 -3.48 7.15
C TRP A 9 -3.96 -2.16 7.91
N ARG A 10 -2.79 -1.55 8.07
CA ARG A 10 -2.63 -0.17 8.50
C ARG A 10 -1.76 0.57 7.49
N VAL A 11 -2.21 1.75 7.08
CA VAL A 11 -1.47 2.64 6.18
C VAL A 11 -1.18 3.95 6.90
N SER A 12 0.08 4.36 6.92
CA SER A 12 0.50 5.58 7.61
C SER A 12 1.59 6.31 6.86
N LEU A 13 1.57 7.64 6.92
CA LEU A 13 2.66 8.48 6.43
C LEU A 13 3.86 8.36 7.37
N ALA A 14 5.03 8.03 6.81
CA ALA A 14 6.29 7.93 7.53
C ALA A 14 6.74 9.28 8.09
N ARG A 15 7.71 9.25 9.00
CA ARG A 15 8.34 10.48 9.50
C ARG A 15 9.12 11.13 8.35
N GLY A 16 8.95 12.43 8.15
CA GLY A 16 9.50 13.16 7.00
C GLY A 16 8.53 13.31 5.82
N ALA A 17 7.39 12.61 5.83
CA ALA A 17 6.32 12.74 4.83
C ALA A 17 6.72 12.41 3.38
N GLU A 18 7.81 11.66 3.16
CA GLU A 18 8.26 11.27 1.81
C GLU A 18 7.85 9.84 1.41
N SER A 19 7.48 9.02 2.39
CA SER A 19 7.08 7.62 2.19
C SER A 19 5.82 7.25 2.97
N VAL A 20 5.13 6.23 2.48
CA VAL A 20 3.96 5.64 3.09
C VAL A 20 4.30 4.23 3.56
N LEU A 21 3.99 3.94 4.81
CA LEU A 21 4.16 2.65 5.45
C LEU A 21 2.84 1.88 5.37
N LEU A 22 2.87 0.70 4.75
CA LEU A 22 1.78 -0.28 4.77
C LEU A 22 2.23 -1.44 5.66
N GLY A 23 1.47 -1.77 6.71
CA GLY A 23 1.82 -2.84 7.63
C GLY A 23 0.63 -3.71 8.00
N ILE A 24 0.90 -4.97 8.32
CA ILE A 24 -0.10 -5.90 8.82
C ILE A 24 -0.43 -5.60 10.30
N LEU A 25 -1.72 -5.59 10.63
CA LEU A 25 -2.22 -5.55 11.99
C LEU A 25 -2.28 -6.97 12.55
N ARG A 26 -1.48 -7.23 13.59
CA ARG A 26 -1.38 -8.54 14.22
C ARG A 26 -2.72 -9.05 14.75
N GLU A 27 -3.54 -8.16 15.29
CA GLU A 27 -4.83 -8.49 15.93
C GLU A 27 -5.89 -8.96 14.92
N GLY A 28 -5.81 -8.53 13.66
CA GLY A 28 -6.74 -8.93 12.62
C GLY A 28 -6.25 -10.09 11.74
N LEU A 29 -4.99 -10.50 11.92
CA LEU A 29 -4.36 -11.51 11.07
C LEU A 29 -4.79 -12.93 11.49
N PRO A 30 -5.32 -13.74 10.56
CA PRO A 30 -5.58 -15.15 10.82
C PRO A 30 -4.34 -15.90 11.31
N GLU A 31 -4.51 -16.88 12.20
CA GLU A 31 -3.40 -17.62 12.83
C GLU A 31 -2.52 -18.35 11.81
N ASP A 32 -3.13 -18.88 10.74
CA ASP A 32 -2.47 -19.55 9.62
C ASP A 32 -1.56 -18.62 8.81
N LEU A 33 -1.72 -17.30 8.95
CA LEU A 33 -0.91 -16.28 8.28
C LEU A 33 0.06 -15.59 9.24
N GLY A 34 0.28 -16.17 10.44
CA GLY A 34 1.09 -15.57 11.51
C GLY A 34 2.53 -15.21 11.14
N GLU A 35 3.09 -15.78 10.07
CA GLU A 35 4.40 -15.39 9.52
C GLU A 35 4.39 -13.96 8.94
N MET A 36 3.24 -13.47 8.46
CA MET A 36 3.08 -12.14 7.85
C MET A 36 2.97 -11.00 8.87
N ARG A 37 2.97 -11.31 10.18
CA ARG A 37 2.71 -10.34 11.27
C ARG A 37 3.67 -9.14 11.28
N ASP A 38 4.86 -9.31 10.72
CA ASP A 38 5.93 -8.31 10.69
C ASP A 38 6.22 -7.80 9.27
N LEU A 39 5.38 -8.18 8.30
CA LEU A 39 5.48 -7.68 6.95
C LEU A 39 5.09 -6.20 6.91
N ARG A 40 5.98 -5.40 6.33
CA ARG A 40 5.79 -3.97 6.08
C ARG A 40 6.27 -3.65 4.68
N PHE A 41 5.62 -2.66 4.08
CA PHE A 41 6.05 -2.04 2.85
C PHE A 41 6.29 -0.57 3.10
N GLU A 42 7.45 -0.08 2.67
CA GLU A 42 7.75 1.36 2.66
C GLU A 42 7.78 1.86 1.23
N VAL A 43 6.74 2.59 0.84
CA VAL A 43 6.55 3.03 -0.54
C VAL A 43 6.78 4.54 -0.62
N PRO A 44 7.78 5.00 -1.37
CA PRO A 44 7.97 6.43 -1.61
C PRO A 44 6.74 7.06 -2.28
N LEU A 45 6.37 8.29 -1.91
CA LEU A 45 5.23 9.00 -2.53
C LEU A 45 5.41 9.13 -4.05
N SER A 46 6.65 9.30 -4.52
CA SER A 46 6.98 9.34 -5.95
C SER A 46 6.62 8.06 -6.72
N ARG A 47 6.46 6.93 -6.02
CA ARG A 47 6.03 5.64 -6.58
C ARG A 47 4.56 5.32 -6.29
N TRP A 48 3.86 6.14 -5.51
CA TRP A 48 2.50 5.86 -5.06
C TRP A 48 1.50 5.70 -6.21
N ASN A 49 1.53 6.59 -7.21
CA ASN A 49 0.64 6.50 -8.37
C ASN A 49 0.86 5.18 -9.15
N ARG A 50 2.11 4.74 -9.27
CA ARG A 50 2.44 3.46 -9.93
C ARG A 50 1.92 2.27 -9.12
N LEU A 51 2.04 2.32 -7.78
CA LEU A 51 1.48 1.30 -6.90
C LEU A 51 -0.03 1.21 -7.12
N LEU A 52 -0.73 2.34 -7.05
CA LEU A 52 -2.17 2.39 -7.23
C LEU A 52 -2.61 1.80 -8.58
N LYS A 53 -1.93 2.20 -9.67
CA LYS A 53 -2.20 1.66 -11.02
C LYS A 53 -2.06 0.14 -11.08
N HIS A 54 -0.97 -0.41 -10.57
CA HIS A 54 -0.75 -1.85 -10.59
C HIS A 54 -1.70 -2.61 -9.67
N LEU A 55 -1.96 -2.06 -8.49
CA LEU A 55 -2.83 -2.66 -7.48
C LEU A 55 -4.26 -2.83 -8.01
N LEU A 56 -4.71 -1.95 -8.91
CA LEU A 56 -6.03 -2.01 -9.54
C LEU A 56 -6.06 -2.76 -10.88
N SER A 57 -4.91 -3.08 -11.48
CA SER A 57 -4.86 -3.68 -12.82
C SER A 57 -4.49 -5.16 -12.82
N ASP A 58 -3.34 -5.51 -12.25
CA ASP A 58 -2.75 -6.84 -12.41
C ASP A 58 -1.98 -7.28 -11.15
N ARG A 59 -2.33 -8.48 -10.69
CA ARG A 59 -1.79 -9.11 -9.49
C ARG A 59 -0.28 -9.35 -9.56
N LYS A 60 0.25 -9.73 -10.71
CA LYS A 60 1.69 -10.00 -10.89
C LYS A 60 2.49 -8.70 -10.89
N LEU A 61 1.97 -7.65 -11.51
CA LEU A 61 2.62 -6.34 -11.53
C LEU A 61 2.70 -5.72 -10.13
N VAL A 62 1.62 -5.82 -9.34
CA VAL A 62 1.68 -5.34 -7.96
C VAL A 62 2.60 -6.19 -7.09
N GLY A 63 2.61 -7.51 -7.27
CA GLY A 63 3.54 -8.38 -6.55
C GLY A 63 5.01 -8.05 -6.84
N GLY A 64 5.36 -7.88 -8.13
CA GLY A 64 6.70 -7.45 -8.54
C GLY A 64 7.10 -6.11 -7.92
N MET A 65 6.17 -5.16 -7.87
CA MET A 65 6.43 -3.84 -7.28
C MET A 65 6.56 -3.90 -5.75
N LEU A 66 5.75 -4.70 -5.06
CA LEU A 66 5.80 -4.82 -3.61
C LEU A 66 7.12 -5.45 -3.12
N LEU A 67 7.77 -6.29 -3.93
CA LEU A 67 9.11 -6.83 -3.63
C LEU A 67 10.18 -5.75 -3.46
N ASP A 68 10.04 -4.61 -4.14
CA ASP A 68 10.99 -3.50 -4.03
C ASP A 68 10.89 -2.76 -2.69
N PHE A 69 9.74 -2.86 -2.02
CA PHE A 69 9.41 -2.08 -0.83
C PHE A 69 9.24 -2.93 0.44
N ALA A 70 9.22 -4.25 0.30
CA ALA A 70 8.96 -5.17 1.41
C ALA A 70 10.14 -5.25 2.39
N SER A 71 9.82 -5.25 3.69
CA SER A 71 10.77 -5.64 4.73
C SER A 71 11.16 -7.13 4.65
N GLN A 72 10.25 -7.97 4.15
CA GLN A 72 10.41 -9.42 4.04
C GLN A 72 9.90 -9.90 2.67
N LYS A 73 10.80 -9.98 1.69
CA LYS A 73 10.45 -10.24 0.29
C LYS A 73 9.79 -11.60 0.07
N ASP A 74 10.20 -12.62 0.83
CA ASP A 74 9.68 -13.98 0.71
C ASP A 74 8.18 -14.08 1.05
N LEU A 75 7.68 -13.16 1.88
CA LEU A 75 6.28 -13.12 2.32
C LEU A 75 5.35 -12.41 1.33
N VAL A 76 5.90 -11.70 0.33
CA VAL A 76 5.10 -10.91 -0.63
C VAL A 76 4.22 -11.82 -1.47
N ALA A 77 4.72 -12.98 -1.88
CA ALA A 77 3.95 -13.95 -2.65
C ALA A 77 2.69 -14.40 -1.90
N GLY A 78 2.80 -14.63 -0.58
CA GLY A 78 1.68 -15.03 0.26
C GLY A 78 0.60 -13.95 0.37
N VAL A 79 0.99 -12.69 0.50
CA VAL A 79 0.03 -11.56 0.49
C VAL A 79 -0.69 -11.45 -0.86
N VAL A 80 0.06 -11.52 -1.94
CA VAL A 80 -0.47 -11.34 -3.30
C VAL A 80 -1.35 -12.51 -3.73
N ALA A 81 -1.05 -13.73 -3.26
CA ALA A 81 -1.86 -14.92 -3.51
C ALA A 81 -3.14 -14.96 -2.67
N ASN A 82 -3.20 -14.25 -1.55
CA ASN A 82 -4.37 -14.24 -0.67
C ASN A 82 -5.36 -13.15 -1.09
N ASP A 83 -6.50 -13.57 -1.67
CA ASP A 83 -7.52 -12.67 -2.19
C ASP A 83 -8.09 -11.70 -1.14
N ARG A 84 -8.23 -12.15 0.12
CA ARG A 84 -8.77 -11.31 1.20
C ARG A 84 -7.78 -10.23 1.59
N LEU A 85 -6.50 -10.58 1.78
CA LEU A 85 -5.45 -9.63 2.09
C LEU A 85 -5.28 -8.62 0.96
N LEU A 86 -5.28 -9.07 -0.30
CA LEU A 86 -5.11 -8.20 -1.46
C LEU A 86 -6.30 -7.26 -1.68
N ALA A 87 -7.53 -7.75 -1.57
CA ALA A 87 -8.73 -6.93 -1.70
C ALA A 87 -8.81 -5.88 -0.58
N GLU A 88 -8.43 -6.24 0.64
CA GLU A 88 -8.38 -5.28 1.73
C GLU A 88 -7.26 -4.26 1.54
N LEU A 89 -6.10 -4.68 1.05
CA LEU A 89 -4.98 -3.80 0.68
C LEU A 89 -5.42 -2.75 -0.36
N GLN A 90 -6.12 -3.19 -1.42
CA GLN A 90 -6.72 -2.31 -2.43
C GLN A 90 -7.59 -1.23 -1.78
N ARG A 91 -8.53 -1.63 -0.91
CA ARG A 91 -9.43 -0.69 -0.23
C ARG A 91 -8.66 0.32 0.62
N VAL A 92 -7.75 -0.13 1.49
CA VAL A 92 -7.04 0.80 2.39
C VAL A 92 -6.06 1.71 1.64
N VAL A 93 -5.50 1.26 0.51
CA VAL A 93 -4.65 2.11 -0.34
C VAL A 93 -5.47 3.19 -1.03
N LEU A 94 -6.70 2.89 -1.46
CA LEU A 94 -7.61 3.91 -2.01
C LEU A 94 -7.99 4.95 -0.95
N GLU A 95 -8.37 4.51 0.25
CA GLU A 95 -8.67 5.40 1.38
C GLU A 95 -7.45 6.26 1.77
N ALA A 96 -6.26 5.64 1.84
CA ALA A 96 -5.03 6.37 2.12
C ALA A 96 -4.69 7.37 1.03
N THR A 97 -5.00 7.07 -0.24
CA THR A 97 -4.81 8.01 -1.35
C THR A 97 -5.70 9.24 -1.18
N ALA A 98 -6.97 9.06 -0.81
CA ALA A 98 -7.85 10.18 -0.52
C ALA A 98 -7.30 11.04 0.64
N ALA A 99 -6.89 10.40 1.75
CA ALA A 99 -6.31 11.11 2.89
C ALA A 99 -5.02 11.87 2.54
N LEU A 100 -4.17 11.31 1.67
CA LEU A 100 -2.95 11.98 1.20
C LEU A 100 -3.26 13.21 0.34
N VAL A 101 -4.30 13.15 -0.50
CA VAL A 101 -4.76 14.29 -1.30
C VAL A 101 -5.34 15.38 -0.40
N GLU A 102 -6.20 15.01 0.54
CA GLU A 102 -6.78 15.94 1.52
C GLU A 102 -5.70 16.62 2.38
N ALA A 103 -4.65 15.90 2.75
CA ALA A 103 -3.52 16.42 3.49
C ALA A 103 -2.53 17.24 2.63
N GLY A 104 -2.74 17.34 1.32
CA GLY A 104 -1.84 18.03 0.39
C GLY A 104 -0.50 17.31 0.17
N ALA A 105 -0.34 16.09 0.67
CA ALA A 105 0.86 15.26 0.46
C ALA A 105 0.89 14.62 -0.94
N LEU A 106 -0.27 14.46 -1.56
CA LEU A 106 -0.41 14.15 -2.98
C LEU A 106 -1.19 15.25 -3.67
N VAL A 107 -0.77 15.62 -4.88
CA VAL A 107 -1.45 16.60 -5.72
C VAL A 107 -2.13 15.88 -6.86
N LEU A 108 -3.43 16.15 -7.05
CA LEU A 108 -4.15 15.71 -8.23
C LEU A 108 -3.91 16.70 -9.37
N THR A 109 -3.33 16.21 -10.45
CA THR A 109 -3.16 16.98 -11.69
C THR A 109 -4.07 16.40 -12.77
N PRO A 110 -4.85 17.23 -13.50
CA PRO A 110 -5.66 16.74 -14.60
C PRO A 110 -4.81 16.03 -15.64
N ALA A 111 -5.29 14.89 -16.13
CA ALA A 111 -4.65 14.18 -17.24
C ALA A 111 -4.75 15.05 -18.51
N GLY A 112 -3.66 15.77 -18.83
CA GLY A 112 -3.60 16.72 -19.94
C GLY A 112 -2.96 18.08 -19.62
N ALA A 113 -2.61 18.36 -18.36
CA ALA A 113 -1.94 19.61 -17.99
C ALA A 113 -0.42 19.64 -18.30
N GLU A 114 0.16 18.51 -18.73
CA GLU A 114 1.56 18.42 -19.20
C GLU A 114 1.63 18.65 -20.72
N SER A 115 1.27 19.84 -21.19
CA SER A 115 1.57 20.34 -22.55
C SER A 115 1.24 21.82 -22.66
N SER A 116 2.15 22.69 -22.23
CA SER A 116 2.26 24.09 -22.68
C SER A 116 3.67 24.60 -22.41
#